data_AF-A0A194QTK3-F1
#
_entry.id   AF-A0A194QTK3-F1
#
_cell.length_a   1.000
_cell.length_b   1.000
_cell.length_c   1.000
_cell.angle_alpha   90.00
_cell.angle_beta   90.00
_cell.angle_gamma   90.00
#
_symmetry.space_group_name_H-M   'P 1'
#
loop_
_entity.id
_entity.type
_entity.pdbx_description
1 polymer ?
#
loop_
_entity_poly.entity_id
_entity_poly.type
_entity_poly.pdbx_seq_one_letter_code
_entity_poly.pdbx_strand_id
1 'polypeptide(L)'
;MQTLLLILLKSRDAQMDNIANWCMDILGSIPHQPSVRICLEWYIALSYCFKEVQIGENMIEHFKSKNIPLTSQFIILYWIIKFRIKHGSLKSDEYEFVMDNLLYHTMGQIFSLRLHAQYLATKLYDLNVNKSDKYDFTIQVIRKTFTDSAGDKGFIKLQKDYFANDFDLVIDFIPSFIFYFLPRYCEMYINEKVDKSFIKTILQDIDDNSFAKVSKSVFKTEWTKYQKRHDDIYDVLITEMKEAGEDESNTIQKKYVPWNNMSDINMYELQDKKGKKGELIVVASLIDKLPNLGGLARTSEVFGIKTYVIDSLRHIQDKQFQGLSVSAERWIDVEEVRPSGLKQYLMEKKSEGYSVVAAEQTSSSSQLQTFKFPKKTLLLLGHEKEGVPCDLLPLMDFCVEIPQQGVVRSLNVHVTAAIFVWEYLRQIML
;
A
#
# COMPACT_ATOMS: atom_id res chain seq x y z
N MET A 1 2.81 -15.36 9.17
CA MET A 1 3.43 -15.84 7.91
C MET A 1 4.87 -16.30 8.12
N GLN A 2 5.64 -15.65 8.98
CA GLN A 2 7.02 -16.01 9.34
C GLN A 2 7.20 -17.50 9.70
N THR A 3 6.27 -18.10 10.44
CA THR A 3 6.31 -19.52 10.82
C THR A 3 6.24 -20.47 9.60
N LEU A 4 5.71 -20.03 8.46
CA LEU A 4 5.70 -20.79 7.21
C LEU A 4 7.10 -21.14 6.73
N LEU A 5 8.04 -20.21 6.87
CA LEU A 5 9.44 -20.40 6.50
C LEU A 5 10.03 -21.58 7.27
N LEU A 6 9.65 -21.74 8.53
CA LEU A 6 10.11 -22.84 9.38
C LEU A 6 9.43 -24.17 9.07
N ILE A 7 8.27 -24.18 8.41
CA ILE A 7 7.62 -25.42 7.97
C ILE A 7 8.47 -26.12 6.89
N LEU A 8 9.24 -25.37 6.09
CA LEU A 8 10.18 -25.95 5.12
C LEU A 8 11.18 -26.90 5.77
N LEU A 9 11.59 -26.61 7.01
CA LEU A 9 12.52 -27.43 7.80
C LEU A 9 11.89 -28.72 8.36
N LYS A 10 10.55 -28.78 8.45
CA LYS A 10 9.80 -29.91 9.02
C LYS A 10 9.07 -30.76 7.96
N SER A 11 9.05 -30.31 6.70
CA SER A 11 8.20 -30.89 5.64
C SER A 11 8.88 -32.03 4.85
N ARG A 12 8.08 -33.00 4.38
CA ARG A 12 8.52 -33.98 3.37
C ARG A 12 8.44 -33.38 1.96
N ASP A 13 9.18 -33.93 0.98
CA ASP A 13 9.25 -33.40 -0.39
C ASP A 13 7.88 -33.12 -1.04
N ALA A 14 6.92 -34.05 -0.92
CA ALA A 14 5.56 -33.86 -1.47
C ALA A 14 4.76 -32.75 -0.76
N GLN A 15 5.00 -32.53 0.53
CA GLN A 15 4.39 -31.41 1.27
C GLN A 15 5.01 -30.07 0.85
N MET A 16 6.31 -30.05 0.53
CA MET A 16 6.98 -28.84 0.03
C MET A 16 6.42 -28.36 -1.31
N ASP A 17 6.07 -29.27 -2.24
CA ASP A 17 5.43 -28.88 -3.51
C ASP A 17 4.05 -28.27 -3.30
N ASN A 18 3.25 -28.87 -2.42
CA ASN A 18 1.92 -28.36 -2.10
C ASN A 18 2.00 -26.97 -1.46
N ILE A 19 2.93 -26.77 -0.53
CA ILE A 19 3.11 -25.47 0.12
C ILE A 19 3.70 -24.44 -0.85
N ALA A 20 4.65 -24.81 -1.71
CA ALA A 20 5.21 -23.90 -2.72
C ALA A 20 4.14 -23.47 -3.72
N ASN A 21 3.30 -24.39 -4.20
CA ASN A 21 2.16 -24.05 -5.05
C ASN A 21 1.15 -23.15 -4.33
N TRP A 22 0.84 -23.45 -3.06
CA TRP A 22 -0.01 -22.57 -2.25
C TRP A 22 0.60 -21.18 -2.09
N CYS A 23 1.92 -21.06 -1.88
CA CYS A 23 2.59 -19.76 -1.82
C CYS A 23 2.43 -18.99 -3.13
N MET A 24 2.56 -19.65 -4.28
CA MET A 24 2.37 -19.03 -5.59
C MET A 24 0.92 -18.60 -5.82
N ASP A 25 -0.05 -19.43 -5.45
CA ASP A 25 -1.49 -19.10 -5.53
C ASP A 25 -1.83 -17.88 -4.68
N ILE A 26 -1.31 -17.81 -3.46
CA ILE A 26 -1.49 -16.67 -2.56
C ILE A 26 -0.81 -15.43 -3.13
N LEU A 27 0.43 -15.55 -3.59
CA LEU A 27 1.22 -14.44 -4.12
C LEU A 27 0.58 -13.78 -5.36
N GLY A 28 -0.11 -14.56 -6.20
CA GLY A 28 -0.79 -14.05 -7.40
C GLY A 28 -2.26 -13.67 -7.22
N SER A 29 -2.91 -14.02 -6.10
CA SER A 29 -4.35 -13.78 -5.91
C SER A 29 -4.68 -12.40 -5.30
N ILE A 30 -3.85 -11.90 -4.40
CA ILE A 30 -4.08 -10.62 -3.70
C ILE A 30 -2.77 -9.86 -3.46
N PRO A 31 -2.81 -8.52 -3.37
CA PRO A 31 -1.68 -7.75 -2.88
C PRO A 31 -1.37 -8.05 -1.41
N HIS A 32 -0.07 -8.18 -1.10
CA HIS A 32 0.43 -8.53 0.23
C HIS A 32 1.19 -7.39 0.90
N GLN A 33 1.23 -7.41 2.23
CA GLN A 33 2.22 -6.64 2.99
C GLN A 33 3.65 -7.06 2.58
N PRO A 34 4.64 -6.15 2.58
CA PRO A 34 6.01 -6.47 2.18
C PRO A 34 6.61 -7.69 2.89
N SER A 35 6.41 -7.82 4.20
CA SER A 35 6.90 -8.97 4.98
C SER A 35 6.27 -10.29 4.56
N VAL A 36 4.97 -10.30 4.27
CA VAL A 36 4.23 -11.48 3.81
C VAL A 36 4.71 -11.84 2.41
N ARG A 37 4.81 -10.84 1.52
CA ARG A 37 5.31 -11.02 0.15
C ARG A 37 6.70 -11.64 0.15
N ILE A 38 7.62 -11.10 0.95
CA ILE A 38 8.98 -11.58 1.09
C ILE A 38 9.01 -13.00 1.67
N CYS A 39 8.18 -13.31 2.67
CA CYS A 39 8.09 -14.69 3.19
C CYS A 39 7.63 -15.68 2.10
N LEU A 40 6.68 -15.29 1.25
CA LEU A 40 6.18 -16.12 0.15
C LEU A 40 7.25 -16.30 -0.94
N GLU A 41 7.85 -15.20 -1.41
CA GLU A 41 8.96 -15.19 -2.38
C GLU A 41 10.13 -16.06 -1.88
N TRP A 42 10.47 -15.92 -0.60
CA TRP A 42 11.58 -16.62 0.03
C TRP A 42 11.29 -18.12 0.14
N TYR A 43 10.08 -18.51 0.56
CA TYR A 43 9.68 -19.92 0.58
C TYR A 43 9.76 -20.55 -0.81
N ILE A 44 9.27 -19.86 -1.84
CA ILE A 44 9.34 -20.33 -3.23
C ILE A 44 10.80 -20.52 -3.65
N ALA A 45 11.65 -19.51 -3.45
CA ALA A 45 13.07 -19.59 -3.79
C ALA A 45 13.79 -20.74 -3.06
N LEU A 46 13.53 -20.90 -1.76
CA LEU A 46 14.07 -22.00 -0.95
C LEU A 46 13.64 -23.36 -1.49
N SER A 47 12.36 -23.55 -1.84
CA SER A 47 11.86 -24.81 -2.39
C SER A 47 12.59 -25.20 -3.68
N TYR A 48 12.82 -24.24 -4.57
CA TYR A 48 13.57 -24.46 -5.82
C TYR A 48 15.04 -24.78 -5.58
N CYS A 49 15.69 -24.09 -4.64
CA CYS A 49 17.08 -24.36 -4.27
C CYS A 49 17.23 -25.73 -3.59
N PHE A 50 16.29 -26.09 -2.72
CA PHE A 50 16.32 -27.36 -1.98
C PHE A 50 16.18 -28.58 -2.90
N LYS A 51 15.31 -28.47 -3.91
CA LYS A 51 15.03 -29.52 -4.89
C LYS A 51 15.92 -29.49 -6.13
N GLU A 52 16.81 -28.50 -6.21
CA GLU A 52 17.71 -28.30 -7.36
C GLU A 52 16.95 -28.24 -8.70
N VAL A 53 15.75 -27.64 -8.70
CA VAL A 53 14.87 -27.53 -9.88
C VAL A 53 15.53 -26.66 -10.95
N GLN A 54 15.61 -27.13 -12.19
CA GLN A 54 16.21 -26.35 -13.28
C GLN A 54 15.36 -25.11 -13.60
N ILE A 55 16.02 -23.97 -13.78
CA ILE A 55 15.36 -22.71 -14.13
C ILE A 55 15.25 -22.61 -15.66
N GLY A 56 14.05 -22.33 -16.16
CA GLY A 56 13.77 -22.26 -17.59
C GLY A 56 12.33 -21.86 -17.88
N GLU A 57 11.89 -22.03 -19.14
CA GLU A 57 10.59 -21.57 -19.62
C GLU A 57 9.41 -22.14 -18.83
N ASN A 58 9.46 -23.43 -18.46
CA ASN A 58 8.41 -24.08 -17.67
C ASN A 58 8.13 -23.36 -16.33
N MET A 59 9.15 -22.80 -15.69
CA MET A 59 8.99 -22.04 -14.44
C MET A 59 8.26 -20.72 -14.70
N ILE A 60 8.60 -20.03 -15.79
CA ILE A 60 7.96 -18.77 -16.18
C ILE A 60 6.50 -19.01 -16.59
N GLU A 61 6.22 -20.09 -17.31
CA GLU A 61 4.85 -20.49 -17.65
C GLU A 61 4.03 -20.80 -16.40
N HIS A 62 4.62 -21.51 -15.43
CA HIS A 62 3.97 -21.78 -14.15
C HIS A 62 3.67 -20.47 -13.39
N PHE A 63 4.63 -19.55 -13.29
CA PHE A 63 4.44 -18.24 -12.67
C PHE A 63 3.35 -17.41 -13.35
N LYS A 64 3.28 -17.45 -14.69
CA LYS A 64 2.22 -16.81 -15.47
C LYS A 64 0.86 -17.44 -15.19
N SER A 65 0.77 -18.77 -15.15
CA SER A 65 -0.48 -19.49 -14.84
C SER A 65 -1.04 -19.13 -13.46
N LYS A 66 -0.16 -18.75 -12.54
CA LYS A 66 -0.47 -18.33 -11.17
C LYS A 66 -0.63 -16.82 -11.00
N ASN A 67 -0.51 -16.02 -12.07
CA ASN A 67 -0.57 -14.55 -12.03
C ASN A 67 0.42 -13.91 -11.04
N ILE A 68 1.62 -14.46 -10.88
CA ILE A 68 2.61 -13.90 -9.96
C ILE A 68 3.09 -12.52 -10.46
N PRO A 69 3.18 -11.47 -9.62
CA PRO A 69 3.69 -10.17 -10.02
C PRO A 69 5.11 -10.24 -10.58
N LEU A 70 5.40 -9.50 -11.66
CA LEU A 70 6.73 -9.51 -12.31
C LEU A 70 7.87 -9.14 -11.36
N THR A 71 7.67 -8.16 -10.46
CA THR A 71 8.68 -7.82 -9.44
C THR A 71 9.03 -9.01 -8.55
N SER A 72 8.03 -9.78 -8.11
CA SER A 72 8.22 -11.00 -7.33
C SER A 72 8.92 -12.09 -8.15
N GLN A 73 8.57 -12.25 -9.42
CA GLN A 73 9.29 -13.18 -10.32
C GLN A 73 10.78 -12.83 -10.42
N PHE A 74 11.11 -11.54 -10.61
CA PHE A 74 12.50 -11.08 -10.69
C PHE A 74 13.28 -11.35 -9.41
N ILE A 75 12.69 -11.08 -8.25
CA ILE A 75 13.31 -11.34 -6.93
C ILE A 75 13.54 -12.83 -6.70
N ILE A 76 12.55 -13.68 -6.98
CA ILE A 76 12.67 -15.13 -6.83
C ILE A 76 13.80 -15.68 -7.72
N LEU A 77 13.81 -15.31 -9.00
CA LEU A 77 14.86 -15.73 -9.94
C LEU A 77 16.24 -15.21 -9.51
N TYR A 78 16.32 -13.94 -9.11
CA TYR A 78 17.54 -13.31 -8.61
C TYR A 78 18.12 -14.06 -7.41
N TRP A 79 17.31 -14.37 -6.40
CA TRP A 79 17.77 -15.07 -5.21
C TRP A 79 18.25 -16.49 -5.50
N ILE A 80 17.53 -17.23 -6.35
CA ILE A 80 17.94 -18.59 -6.74
C ILE A 80 19.31 -18.56 -7.45
N ILE A 81 19.49 -17.66 -8.42
CA ILE A 81 20.75 -17.56 -9.16
C ILE A 81 21.88 -17.03 -8.27
N LYS A 82 21.63 -16.02 -7.42
CA LYS A 82 22.59 -15.52 -6.42
C LYS A 82 23.10 -16.66 -5.53
N PHE A 83 22.20 -17.51 -5.03
CA PHE A 83 22.54 -18.70 -4.25
C PHE A 83 23.43 -19.67 -5.05
N ARG A 84 23.04 -20.00 -6.29
CA ARG A 84 23.81 -20.95 -7.12
C ARG A 84 25.19 -20.44 -7.50
N ILE A 85 25.34 -19.14 -7.76
CA ILE A 85 26.64 -18.50 -7.97
C ILE A 85 27.51 -18.66 -6.72
N LYS A 86 26.99 -18.27 -5.55
CA LYS A 86 27.74 -18.27 -4.28
C LYS A 86 28.21 -19.67 -3.86
N HIS A 87 27.44 -20.70 -4.20
CA HIS A 87 27.73 -22.09 -3.81
C HIS A 87 28.26 -22.97 -4.96
N GLY A 88 28.59 -22.38 -6.11
CA GLY A 88 29.22 -23.10 -7.22
C GLY A 88 28.34 -24.15 -7.90
N SER A 89 27.01 -24.04 -7.79
CA SER A 89 26.04 -24.94 -8.42
C SER A 89 25.34 -24.33 -9.64
N LEU A 90 25.83 -23.18 -10.12
CA LEU A 90 25.28 -22.47 -11.27
C LEU A 90 25.56 -23.24 -12.57
N LYS A 91 24.51 -23.49 -13.36
CA LYS A 91 24.63 -23.92 -14.75
C LYS A 91 24.59 -22.71 -15.69
N SER A 92 25.35 -22.75 -16.78
CA SER A 92 25.53 -21.61 -17.68
C SER A 92 24.23 -21.22 -18.41
N ASP A 93 23.43 -22.21 -18.80
CA ASP A 93 22.11 -22.05 -19.43
C ASP A 93 21.13 -21.30 -18.53
N GLU A 94 21.14 -21.59 -17.23
CA GLU A 94 20.25 -20.94 -16.26
C GLU A 94 20.62 -19.48 -16.00
N TYR A 95 21.92 -19.19 -15.94
CA TYR A 95 22.40 -17.82 -15.81
C TYR A 95 21.97 -16.97 -17.01
N GLU A 96 22.21 -17.47 -18.23
CA GLU A 96 21.82 -16.77 -19.44
C GLU A 96 20.30 -16.59 -19.53
N PHE A 97 19.53 -17.63 -19.20
CA PHE A 97 18.07 -17.55 -19.20
C PHE A 97 17.55 -16.46 -18.26
N VAL A 98 18.05 -16.39 -17.02
CA VAL A 98 17.62 -15.37 -16.04
C VAL A 98 18.10 -13.98 -16.44
N MET A 99 19.33 -13.85 -16.95
CA MET A 99 19.83 -12.58 -17.46
C MET A 99 18.99 -12.07 -18.64
N ASP A 100 18.70 -12.93 -19.62
CA ASP A 100 17.89 -12.57 -20.78
C ASP A 100 16.45 -12.21 -20.36
N ASN A 101 15.87 -12.92 -19.39
CA ASN A 101 14.55 -12.61 -18.84
C ASN A 101 14.50 -11.24 -18.14
N LEU A 102 15.49 -10.93 -17.28
CA LEU A 102 15.58 -9.61 -16.64
C LEU A 102 15.80 -8.50 -17.68
N LEU A 103 16.76 -8.70 -18.59
CA LEU A 103 17.11 -7.70 -19.59
C LEU A 103 15.96 -7.40 -20.56
N TYR A 104 15.13 -8.40 -20.90
CA TYR A 104 13.90 -8.22 -21.68
C TYR A 104 12.96 -7.16 -21.07
N HIS A 105 12.88 -7.09 -19.74
CA HIS A 105 11.99 -6.16 -19.04
C HIS A 105 12.59 -4.75 -18.82
N THR A 106 13.84 -4.51 -19.21
CA THR A 106 14.52 -3.21 -19.03
C THR A 106 13.96 -2.10 -19.92
N MET A 107 13.19 -2.45 -20.96
CA MET A 107 12.55 -1.51 -21.90
C MET A 107 11.02 -1.50 -21.81
N GLY A 108 10.44 -2.13 -20.77
CA GLY A 108 8.98 -2.18 -20.57
C GLY A 108 8.36 -0.80 -20.32
N GLN A 109 7.03 -0.66 -20.38
CA GLN A 109 6.35 0.65 -20.23
C GLN A 109 6.37 1.19 -18.78
N ILE A 110 6.43 0.29 -17.79
CA ILE A 110 6.35 0.62 -16.36
C ILE A 110 7.75 0.90 -15.80
N PHE A 111 7.97 2.13 -15.31
CA PHE A 111 9.28 2.56 -14.80
C PHE A 111 9.80 1.73 -13.63
N SER A 112 8.97 1.45 -12.62
CA SER A 112 9.38 0.69 -11.44
C SER A 112 9.88 -0.72 -11.79
N LEU A 113 9.21 -1.39 -12.72
CA LEU A 113 9.62 -2.70 -13.24
C LEU A 113 10.93 -2.63 -14.02
N ARG A 114 11.09 -1.64 -14.91
CA ARG A 114 12.35 -1.42 -15.63
C ARG A 114 13.52 -1.25 -14.67
N LEU A 115 13.34 -0.39 -13.66
CA LEU A 115 14.38 -0.07 -12.70
C LEU A 115 14.78 -1.30 -11.87
N HIS A 116 13.82 -2.10 -11.40
CA HIS A 116 14.11 -3.36 -10.69
C HIS A 116 14.89 -4.33 -11.59
N ALA A 117 14.43 -4.54 -12.82
CA ALA A 117 15.08 -5.46 -13.76
C ALA A 117 16.53 -5.03 -14.08
N GLN A 118 16.74 -3.74 -14.37
CA GLN A 118 18.06 -3.16 -14.61
C GLN A 118 18.98 -3.32 -13.39
N TYR A 119 18.47 -3.05 -12.19
CA TYR A 119 19.24 -3.12 -10.94
C TYR A 119 19.67 -4.56 -10.63
N LEU A 120 18.72 -5.50 -10.65
CA LEU A 120 18.98 -6.91 -10.35
C LEU A 120 19.91 -7.56 -11.40
N ALA A 121 19.73 -7.26 -12.69
CA ALA A 121 20.63 -7.74 -13.74
C ALA A 121 22.08 -7.25 -13.54
N THR A 122 22.25 -5.98 -13.16
CA THR A 122 23.57 -5.41 -12.84
C THR A 122 24.21 -6.12 -11.64
N LYS A 123 23.42 -6.38 -10.58
CA LYS A 123 23.89 -7.12 -9.40
C LYS A 123 24.31 -8.56 -9.73
N LEU A 124 23.52 -9.29 -10.53
CA LEU A 124 23.88 -10.65 -10.95
C LEU A 124 25.14 -10.67 -11.81
N TYR A 125 25.30 -9.70 -12.70
CA TYR A 125 26.51 -9.56 -13.50
C TYR A 125 27.76 -9.34 -12.64
N ASP A 126 27.65 -8.55 -11.57
CA ASP A 126 28.77 -8.30 -10.66
C ASP A 126 29.10 -9.48 -9.75
N LEU A 127 28.11 -10.29 -9.40
CA LEU A 127 28.30 -11.49 -8.58
C LEU A 127 28.95 -12.65 -9.35
N ASN A 128 28.71 -12.74 -10.66
CA ASN A 128 29.27 -13.82 -11.47
C ASN A 128 30.75 -13.53 -11.82
N VAL A 129 31.68 -14.28 -11.22
CA VAL A 129 33.13 -14.15 -11.47
C VAL A 129 33.49 -14.53 -12.91
N ASN A 130 32.74 -15.47 -13.51
CA ASN A 130 32.90 -15.91 -14.90
C ASN A 130 31.98 -15.07 -15.79
N LYS A 131 32.22 -13.75 -15.84
CA LYS A 131 31.40 -12.80 -16.60
C LYS A 131 31.29 -13.24 -18.05
N SER A 132 30.07 -13.28 -18.57
CA SER A 132 29.82 -13.51 -19.99
C SER A 132 30.00 -12.20 -20.74
N ASP A 133 30.90 -12.19 -21.74
CA ASP A 133 31.15 -11.04 -22.62
C ASP A 133 29.86 -10.57 -23.33
N LYS A 134 28.86 -11.47 -23.48
CA LYS A 134 27.53 -11.20 -24.04
C LYS A 134 26.85 -9.99 -23.41
N TYR A 135 27.01 -9.78 -22.09
CA TYR A 135 26.26 -8.77 -21.34
C TYR A 135 27.05 -7.51 -21.00
N ASP A 136 28.37 -7.49 -21.21
CA ASP A 136 29.24 -6.43 -20.70
C ASP A 136 28.81 -5.05 -21.20
N PHE A 137 28.61 -4.91 -22.52
CA PHE A 137 28.18 -3.63 -23.11
C PHE A 137 26.81 -3.18 -22.57
N THR A 138 25.84 -4.09 -22.48
CA THR A 138 24.49 -3.77 -21.99
C THR A 138 24.52 -3.30 -20.55
N ILE A 139 25.27 -3.99 -19.68
CA ILE A 139 25.44 -3.59 -18.27
C ILE A 139 26.18 -2.26 -18.15
N GLN A 140 27.19 -2.00 -18.98
CA GLN A 140 27.87 -0.69 -19.02
C GLN A 140 26.90 0.44 -19.38
N VAL A 141 26.00 0.23 -20.34
CA VAL A 141 24.97 1.21 -20.70
C VAL A 141 24.00 1.46 -19.53
N ILE A 142 23.50 0.39 -18.89
CA ILE A 142 22.61 0.50 -17.72
C ILE A 142 23.29 1.30 -16.59
N ARG A 143 24.57 1.05 -16.30
CA ARG A 143 25.31 1.80 -15.27
C ARG A 143 25.40 3.30 -15.54
N LYS A 144 25.52 3.72 -16.80
CA LYS A 144 25.50 5.14 -17.15
C LYS A 144 24.17 5.76 -16.76
N THR A 145 23.05 5.07 -17.03
CA THR A 145 21.71 5.56 -16.65
C THR A 145 21.54 5.72 -15.13
N PHE A 146 22.18 4.86 -14.33
CA PHE A 146 22.17 4.99 -12.87
C PHE A 146 22.98 6.19 -12.38
N THR A 147 24.07 6.53 -13.06
CA THR A 147 24.89 7.70 -12.74
C THR A 147 24.09 8.99 -12.95
N ASP A 148 23.36 9.07 -14.07
CA ASP A 148 22.49 10.20 -14.38
C ASP A 148 21.26 10.27 -13.46
N SER A 149 20.85 9.12 -12.92
CA SER A 149 19.68 8.98 -12.02
C SER A 149 20.03 8.94 -10.53
N ALA A 150 21.22 9.39 -10.13
CA ALA A 150 21.70 9.28 -8.75
C ALA A 150 20.79 9.95 -7.69
N GLY A 151 19.98 10.94 -8.10
CA GLY A 151 19.00 11.61 -7.24
C GLY A 151 17.59 11.00 -7.25
N ASP A 152 17.33 9.97 -8.06
CA ASP A 152 16.00 9.36 -8.15
C ASP A 152 15.63 8.61 -6.87
N LYS A 153 14.42 8.87 -6.36
CA LYS A 153 13.94 8.28 -5.10
C LYS A 153 13.77 6.76 -5.20
N GLY A 154 13.35 6.25 -6.37
CA GLY A 154 13.18 4.83 -6.61
C GLY A 154 14.52 4.11 -6.62
N PHE A 155 15.52 4.70 -7.28
CA PHE A 155 16.88 4.16 -7.32
C PHE A 155 17.53 4.17 -5.93
N ILE A 156 17.45 5.28 -5.20
CA ILE A 156 17.96 5.38 -3.82
C ILE A 156 17.27 4.36 -2.89
N LYS A 157 15.96 4.12 -3.07
CA LYS A 157 15.23 3.12 -2.29
C LYS A 157 15.77 1.71 -2.56
N LEU A 158 16.00 1.35 -3.83
CA LEU A 158 16.59 0.06 -4.20
C LEU A 158 18.02 -0.13 -3.68
N GLN A 159 18.82 0.95 -3.65
CA GLN A 159 20.15 0.90 -3.06
C GLN A 159 20.13 0.64 -1.56
N LYS A 160 19.06 1.04 -0.86
CA LYS A 160 18.87 0.83 0.58
C LYS A 160 18.09 -0.45 0.92
N ASP A 161 17.54 -1.13 -0.08
CA ASP A 161 16.74 -2.34 0.13
C ASP A 161 17.64 -3.53 0.51
N TYR A 162 17.53 -3.99 1.76
CA TYR A 162 18.28 -5.14 2.26
C TYR A 162 18.06 -6.40 1.40
N PHE A 163 16.83 -6.62 0.94
CA PHE A 163 16.43 -7.84 0.23
C PHE A 163 17.00 -7.93 -1.19
N ALA A 164 17.28 -6.78 -1.81
CA ALA A 164 17.95 -6.70 -3.10
C ALA A 164 19.48 -6.80 -2.98
N ASN A 165 20.06 -6.29 -1.88
CA ASN A 165 21.50 -6.12 -1.75
C ASN A 165 22.16 -7.20 -0.89
N ASP A 166 21.83 -7.22 0.39
CA ASP A 166 22.58 -7.93 1.42
C ASP A 166 22.00 -9.31 1.72
N PHE A 167 20.69 -9.47 1.55
CA PHE A 167 19.95 -10.68 1.91
C PHE A 167 20.51 -11.96 1.27
N ASP A 168 20.59 -13.01 2.08
CA ASP A 168 21.10 -14.33 1.71
C ASP A 168 20.08 -15.42 2.07
N LEU A 169 19.71 -16.23 1.08
CA LEU A 169 18.69 -17.28 1.23
C LEU A 169 18.98 -18.28 2.35
N VAL A 170 20.25 -18.52 2.68
CA VAL A 170 20.69 -19.55 3.63
C VAL A 170 21.08 -18.92 4.97
N ILE A 171 21.91 -17.88 4.93
CA ILE A 171 22.47 -17.27 6.14
C ILE A 171 21.37 -16.58 6.94
N ASP A 172 20.47 -15.87 6.25
CA ASP A 172 19.35 -15.20 6.92
C ASP A 172 18.23 -16.17 7.30
N PHE A 173 18.29 -17.45 6.88
CA PHE A 173 17.27 -18.46 7.19
C PHE A 173 17.45 -19.04 8.60
N ILE A 174 17.37 -18.13 9.57
CA ILE A 174 17.45 -18.39 10.99
C ILE A 174 16.24 -17.75 11.70
N PRO A 175 15.70 -18.36 12.77
CA PRO A 175 14.53 -17.84 13.47
C PRO A 175 14.66 -16.38 13.95
N SER A 176 15.85 -15.97 14.39
CA SER A 176 16.11 -14.59 14.81
C SER A 176 15.89 -13.62 13.66
N PHE A 177 16.45 -13.87 12.48
CA PHE A 177 16.20 -13.04 11.31
C PHE A 177 14.73 -13.04 10.92
N ILE A 178 14.12 -14.23 10.81
CA ILE A 178 12.73 -14.41 10.37
C ILE A 178 11.74 -13.65 11.26
N PHE A 179 11.90 -13.71 12.58
CA PHE A 179 10.95 -13.11 13.53
C PHE A 179 11.34 -11.70 13.97
N TYR A 180 12.62 -11.34 13.95
CA TYR A 180 13.10 -10.06 14.48
C TYR A 180 13.52 -9.08 13.39
N PHE A 181 14.41 -9.48 12.48
CA PHE A 181 15.01 -8.57 11.49
C PHE A 181 14.11 -8.37 10.27
N LEU A 182 13.52 -9.45 9.74
CA LEU A 182 12.68 -9.40 8.55
C LEU A 182 11.55 -8.35 8.66
N PRO A 183 10.76 -8.28 9.75
CA PRO A 183 9.70 -7.29 9.80
C PRO A 183 10.25 -5.85 9.93
N ARG A 184 11.40 -5.65 10.59
CA ARG A 184 12.05 -4.32 10.69
C ARG A 184 12.57 -3.84 9.34
N TYR A 185 13.20 -4.71 8.55
CA TYR A 185 13.61 -4.38 7.18
C TYR A 185 12.41 -4.13 6.26
N CYS A 186 11.24 -4.66 6.59
CA CYS A 186 9.98 -4.37 5.92
C CYS A 186 9.27 -3.11 6.44
N GLU A 187 9.93 -2.29 7.26
CA GLU A 187 9.36 -1.11 7.92
C GLU A 187 8.10 -1.42 8.75
N MET A 188 7.95 -2.68 9.21
CA MET A 188 6.91 -3.04 10.14
C MET A 188 7.35 -2.70 11.55
N TYR A 189 6.59 -1.83 12.21
CA TYR A 189 6.73 -1.59 13.64
C TYR A 189 6.25 -2.83 14.39
N ILE A 190 7.21 -3.64 14.86
CA ILE A 190 6.90 -4.79 15.71
C ILE A 190 6.61 -4.27 17.12
N ASN A 191 5.34 -4.05 17.44
CA ASN A 191 4.88 -3.90 18.83
C ASN A 191 4.76 -5.26 19.54
N GLU A 192 4.87 -6.35 18.79
CA GLU A 192 4.69 -7.71 19.28
C GLU A 192 6.02 -8.27 19.80
N LYS A 193 6.18 -8.37 21.11
CA LYS A 193 7.35 -9.02 21.71
C LYS A 193 7.33 -10.50 21.33
N VAL A 194 8.23 -10.91 20.43
CA VAL A 194 8.43 -12.33 20.13
C VAL A 194 9.06 -12.98 21.36
N ASP A 195 8.35 -13.93 21.97
CA ASP A 195 8.84 -14.62 23.16
C ASP A 195 10.13 -15.38 22.84
N LYS A 196 11.18 -15.10 23.62
CA LYS A 196 12.49 -15.75 23.48
C LYS A 196 12.41 -17.24 23.76
N SER A 197 11.52 -17.65 24.67
CA SER A 197 11.29 -19.06 24.98
C SER A 197 10.78 -19.79 23.73
N PHE A 198 9.87 -19.17 22.99
CA PHE A 198 9.31 -19.69 21.75
C PHE A 198 10.37 -19.86 20.65
N ILE A 199 11.25 -18.87 20.44
CA ILE A 199 12.35 -18.98 19.47
C ILE A 199 13.30 -20.12 19.86
N LYS A 200 13.65 -20.24 21.15
CA LYS A 200 14.54 -21.29 21.65
C LYS A 200 13.92 -22.69 21.50
N THR A 201 12.63 -22.82 21.80
CA THR A 201 11.88 -24.08 21.58
C THR A 201 11.85 -24.45 20.10
N ILE A 202 11.63 -23.49 19.20
CA ILE A 202 11.66 -23.74 17.75
C ILE A 202 13.04 -24.23 17.30
N LEU A 203 14.13 -23.61 17.78
CA LEU A 203 15.50 -24.01 17.45
C LEU A 203 15.80 -25.43 17.93
N GLN A 204 15.46 -25.74 19.19
CA GLN A 204 15.61 -27.08 19.76
C GLN A 204 14.81 -28.13 18.99
N ASP A 205 13.57 -27.82 18.61
CA ASP A 205 12.73 -28.68 17.77
C ASP A 205 13.34 -28.97 16.39
N ILE A 206 14.01 -27.98 15.79
CA ILE A 206 14.67 -28.13 14.49
C ILE A 206 15.89 -29.06 14.62
N ASP A 207 16.66 -28.91 15.69
CA ASP A 207 17.84 -29.73 15.99
C ASP A 207 17.48 -31.17 16.35
N ASP A 208 16.43 -31.37 17.15
CA ASP A 208 16.04 -32.69 17.68
C ASP A 208 15.23 -33.54 16.69
N ASN A 209 14.47 -32.94 15.75
CA ASN A 209 13.42 -33.69 15.03
C ASN A 209 13.49 -33.82 13.49
N SER A 210 14.26 -33.06 12.70
CA SER A 210 14.13 -33.24 11.24
C SER A 210 15.23 -32.68 10.34
N PHE A 211 16.40 -33.34 10.33
CA PHE A 211 17.27 -33.32 9.14
C PHE A 211 17.86 -34.69 8.75
N ALA A 212 17.64 -35.75 9.52
CA ALA A 212 18.32 -37.03 9.30
C ALA A 212 17.85 -37.80 8.04
N LYS A 213 16.72 -37.45 7.41
CA LYS A 213 16.09 -38.29 6.36
C LYS A 213 15.89 -37.65 4.98
N VAL A 214 16.28 -36.40 4.75
CA VAL A 214 16.15 -35.74 3.44
C VAL A 214 17.51 -35.65 2.72
N SER A 215 17.45 -35.82 1.39
CA SER A 215 18.58 -35.94 0.43
C SER A 215 19.72 -34.92 0.64
N LYS A 216 20.94 -35.30 0.27
CA LYS A 216 22.13 -34.43 0.29
C LYS A 216 21.98 -33.32 -0.76
N SER A 217 21.44 -32.15 -0.39
CA SER A 217 21.46 -30.94 -1.22
C SER A 217 22.56 -29.98 -0.77
N VAL A 218 23.07 -29.17 -1.71
CA VAL A 218 24.06 -28.11 -1.43
C VAL A 218 23.55 -27.15 -0.35
N PHE A 219 22.26 -26.79 -0.44
CA PHE A 219 21.58 -25.93 0.54
C PHE A 219 21.73 -26.45 1.97
N LYS A 220 21.45 -27.74 2.20
CA LYS A 220 21.51 -28.35 3.53
C LYS A 220 22.91 -28.31 4.12
N THR A 221 23.92 -28.59 3.31
CA THR A 221 25.32 -28.58 3.76
C THR A 221 25.76 -27.19 4.19
N GLU A 222 25.32 -26.16 3.45
CA GLU A 222 25.65 -24.78 3.76
C GLU A 222 24.88 -24.27 4.98
N TRP A 223 23.57 -24.52 5.07
CA TRP A 223 22.76 -24.11 6.20
C TRP A 223 23.27 -24.69 7.54
N THR A 224 23.63 -25.98 7.58
CA THR A 224 24.18 -26.61 8.79
C THR A 224 25.54 -26.01 9.21
N LYS A 225 26.36 -25.51 8.27
CA LYS A 225 27.62 -24.82 8.61
C LYS A 225 27.37 -23.49 9.31
N TYR A 226 26.35 -22.74 8.88
CA TYR A 226 26.05 -21.42 9.43
C TYR A 226 25.26 -21.51 10.74
N GLN A 227 24.33 -22.47 10.87
CA GLN A 227 23.51 -22.64 12.09
C GLN A 227 24.38 -22.78 13.35
N LYS A 228 25.46 -23.57 13.30
CA LYS A 228 26.37 -23.81 14.44
C LYS A 228 27.20 -22.60 14.86
N ARG A 229 27.28 -21.55 14.05
CA ARG A 229 28.03 -20.31 14.35
C ARG A 229 27.18 -19.20 14.96
N HIS A 230 25.85 -19.33 14.96
CA HIS A 230 24.94 -18.20 15.20
C HIS A 230 24.20 -18.19 16.55
N ASP A 231 24.40 -19.19 17.41
CA ASP A 231 23.90 -19.15 18.80
C ASP A 231 24.57 -18.02 19.62
N ASP A 232 25.88 -17.78 19.43
CA ASP A 232 26.63 -16.76 20.18
C ASP A 232 26.31 -15.31 19.73
N ILE A 233 25.91 -15.12 18.47
CA ILE A 233 25.57 -13.80 17.90
C ILE A 233 24.21 -13.32 18.41
N TYR A 234 23.30 -14.24 18.76
CA TYR A 234 21.97 -13.94 19.27
C TYR A 234 22.02 -13.23 20.63
N ASP A 235 22.92 -13.65 21.51
CA ASP A 235 23.09 -13.04 22.84
C ASP A 235 23.72 -11.64 22.74
N VAL A 236 24.63 -11.42 21.78
CA VAL A 236 25.28 -10.12 21.56
C VAL A 236 24.32 -9.08 20.99
N LEU A 237 23.58 -9.40 19.92
CA LEU A 237 22.66 -8.46 19.27
C LEU A 237 21.51 -8.04 20.20
N ILE A 238 21.01 -8.96 21.03
CA ILE A 238 19.99 -8.67 22.05
C ILE A 238 20.53 -7.75 23.15
N THR A 239 21.83 -7.84 23.46
CA THR A 239 22.48 -7.02 24.48
C THR A 239 22.67 -5.59 23.98
N GLU A 240 23.14 -5.40 22.75
CA GLU A 240 23.27 -4.09 22.10
C GLU A 240 21.90 -3.39 21.94
N MET A 241 20.83 -4.16 21.74
CA MET A 241 19.47 -3.63 21.64
C MET A 241 18.89 -3.13 22.98
N LYS A 242 19.34 -3.65 24.13
CA LYS A 242 18.96 -3.10 25.44
C LYS A 242 19.50 -1.69 25.66
N GLU A 243 20.64 -1.37 25.05
CA GLU A 243 21.33 -0.09 25.23
C GLU A 243 20.74 1.02 24.36
N ALA A 244 20.04 0.67 23.26
CA ALA A 244 19.52 1.63 22.29
C ALA A 244 18.20 2.33 22.65
N GLY A 245 17.58 2.04 23.80
CA GLY A 245 16.39 2.73 24.32
C GLY A 245 15.15 2.63 23.41
N GLU A 246 14.26 1.68 23.67
CA GLU A 246 12.97 1.60 22.96
C GLU A 246 12.06 2.76 23.36
N ASP A 247 11.80 3.66 22.40
CA ASP A 247 10.96 4.84 22.53
C ASP A 247 9.48 4.43 22.77
N GLU A 248 8.94 4.74 23.95
CA GLU A 248 7.58 4.35 24.41
C GLU A 248 6.42 4.97 23.57
N SER A 249 6.73 5.80 22.57
CA SER A 249 5.75 6.53 21.76
C SER A 249 4.99 5.67 20.73
N ASN A 250 5.32 4.39 20.56
CA ASN A 250 4.74 3.50 19.54
C ASN A 250 3.49 2.70 19.95
N THR A 251 2.89 2.98 21.11
CA THR A 251 1.68 2.28 21.61
C THR A 251 0.36 2.77 20.99
N ILE A 252 0.40 3.73 20.06
CA ILE A 252 -0.80 4.31 19.44
C ILE A 252 -1.20 3.50 18.19
N GLN A 253 -2.45 3.02 18.16
CA GLN A 253 -3.07 2.47 16.95
C GLN A 253 -3.05 3.52 15.83
N LYS A 254 -2.17 3.33 14.84
CA LYS A 254 -2.13 4.19 13.65
C LYS A 254 -3.35 3.90 12.78
N LYS A 255 -3.85 4.93 12.07
CA LYS A 255 -4.91 4.76 11.07
C LYS A 255 -4.44 3.74 10.03
N TYR A 256 -5.35 2.90 9.54
CA TYR A 256 -5.06 2.03 8.42
C TYR A 256 -4.65 2.91 7.23
N VAL A 257 -3.37 2.87 6.86
CA VAL A 257 -2.86 3.50 5.64
C VAL A 257 -2.61 2.36 4.66
N PRO A 258 -3.27 2.36 3.49
CA PRO A 258 -2.92 1.43 2.42
C PRO A 258 -1.42 1.53 2.15
N TRP A 259 -0.72 0.40 2.18
CA TRP A 259 0.73 0.32 2.08
C TRP A 259 1.20 0.99 0.78
N ASN A 260 2.17 1.91 0.85
CA ASN A 260 2.66 2.63 -0.33
C ASN A 260 3.19 1.71 -1.44
N ASN A 261 3.59 0.46 -1.12
CA ASN A 261 4.04 -0.55 -2.11
C ASN A 261 2.88 -1.37 -2.71
N MET A 262 1.63 -1.15 -2.29
CA MET A 262 0.44 -1.74 -2.93
C MET A 262 0.08 -1.00 -4.24
N SER A 263 0.78 0.11 -4.52
CA SER A 263 0.59 0.98 -5.69
C SER A 263 1.12 0.41 -7.02
N ASP A 264 1.87 -0.70 -6.99
CA ASP A 264 2.29 -1.41 -8.22
C ASP A 264 1.13 -2.20 -8.85
N ILE A 265 -0.04 -2.29 -8.20
CA ILE A 265 -1.29 -2.65 -8.88
C ILE A 265 -1.86 -1.37 -9.48
N ASN A 266 -1.57 -1.17 -10.77
CA ASN A 266 -2.30 -0.31 -11.70
C ASN A 266 -3.08 0.85 -11.05
N MET A 267 -2.36 1.88 -10.61
CA MET A 267 -2.96 3.16 -10.24
C MET A 267 -3.79 3.78 -11.39
N TYR A 268 -3.62 3.27 -12.62
CA TYR A 268 -4.42 3.62 -13.81
C TYR A 268 -5.74 2.85 -13.94
N GLU A 269 -5.91 1.69 -13.30
CA GLU A 269 -7.18 0.92 -13.37
C GLU A 269 -8.21 1.38 -12.33
N LEU A 270 -7.80 2.15 -11.31
CA LEU A 270 -8.73 2.76 -10.36
C LEU A 270 -9.54 3.93 -10.96
N GLN A 271 -9.16 4.44 -12.14
CA GLN A 271 -9.98 5.44 -12.84
C GLN A 271 -11.33 4.88 -13.28
N ASP A 272 -11.43 3.56 -13.52
CA ASP A 272 -12.64 2.89 -14.00
C ASP A 272 -13.55 2.34 -12.90
N LYS A 273 -13.14 2.41 -11.63
CA LYS A 273 -14.03 2.17 -10.49
C LYS A 273 -14.60 3.47 -9.93
N LYS A 274 -15.11 4.35 -10.79
CA LYS A 274 -16.09 5.35 -10.33
C LYS A 274 -17.36 4.60 -9.94
N GLY A 275 -17.46 4.23 -8.65
CA GLY A 275 -18.72 3.80 -8.06
C GLY A 275 -19.82 4.81 -8.43
N LYS A 276 -21.08 4.36 -8.47
CA LYS A 276 -22.21 5.26 -8.76
C LYS A 276 -22.15 6.46 -7.81
N LYS A 277 -21.81 7.64 -8.33
CA LYS A 277 -21.80 8.88 -7.56
C LYS A 277 -23.22 9.12 -7.03
N GLY A 278 -23.31 9.63 -5.80
CA GLY A 278 -24.59 10.04 -5.23
C GLY A 278 -25.25 11.15 -6.06
N GLU A 279 -26.51 11.46 -5.77
CA GLU A 279 -27.22 12.57 -6.43
C GLU A 279 -27.11 13.89 -5.63
N LEU A 280 -26.52 13.87 -4.43
CA LEU A 280 -26.40 15.02 -3.53
C LEU A 280 -25.45 16.09 -4.08
N ILE A 281 -25.90 17.34 -4.11
CA ILE A 281 -25.07 18.52 -4.35
C ILE A 281 -24.89 19.26 -3.03
N VAL A 282 -23.65 19.61 -2.67
CA VAL A 282 -23.36 20.43 -1.48
C VAL A 282 -22.84 21.78 -1.92
N VAL A 283 -23.54 22.85 -1.50
CA VAL A 283 -23.23 24.24 -1.85
C VAL A 283 -22.63 24.96 -0.65
N ALA A 284 -21.35 25.30 -0.77
CA ALA A 284 -20.52 25.96 0.23
C ALA A 284 -20.07 27.37 -0.21
N SER A 285 -20.70 27.94 -1.24
CA SER A 285 -20.35 29.27 -1.78
C SER A 285 -20.54 30.44 -0.80
N LEU A 286 -21.21 30.22 0.34
CA LEU A 286 -21.39 31.22 1.41
C LEU A 286 -20.37 31.07 2.54
N ILE A 287 -19.40 30.15 2.42
CA ILE A 287 -18.43 29.84 3.48
C ILE A 287 -17.10 30.53 3.19
N ASP A 288 -16.66 31.38 4.10
CA ASP A 288 -15.45 32.19 3.88
C ASP A 288 -14.16 31.46 4.31
N LYS A 289 -14.25 30.60 5.34
CA LYS A 289 -13.03 30.03 5.93
C LYS A 289 -12.53 28.84 5.11
N LEU A 290 -11.36 29.00 4.51
CA LEU A 290 -10.65 27.94 3.78
C LEU A 290 -10.53 26.61 4.53
N PRO A 291 -10.28 26.58 5.86
CA PRO A 291 -10.27 25.31 6.58
C PRO A 291 -11.62 24.56 6.55
N ASN A 292 -12.74 25.30 6.65
CA ASN A 292 -14.07 24.70 6.54
C ASN A 292 -14.30 24.15 5.13
N LEU A 293 -13.92 24.90 4.10
CA LEU A 293 -14.00 24.46 2.71
C LEU A 293 -13.15 23.20 2.44
N GLY A 294 -11.94 23.12 2.98
CA GLY A 294 -11.06 21.95 2.83
C GLY A 294 -11.62 20.71 3.55
N GLY A 295 -12.12 20.89 4.78
CA GLY A 295 -12.79 19.81 5.53
C GLY A 295 -14.09 19.31 4.88
N LEU A 296 -14.84 20.22 4.26
CA LEU A 296 -16.02 19.90 3.47
C LEU A 296 -15.67 19.11 2.22
N ALA A 297 -14.66 19.55 1.44
CA ALA A 297 -14.22 18.82 0.25
C ALA A 297 -13.87 17.36 0.57
N ARG A 298 -13.16 17.14 1.69
CA ARG A 298 -12.83 15.80 2.18
C ARG A 298 -14.07 14.99 2.56
N THR A 299 -14.97 15.59 3.33
CA THR A 299 -16.23 14.96 3.74
C THR A 299 -17.05 14.55 2.50
N SER A 300 -17.19 15.46 1.55
CA SER A 300 -17.92 15.27 0.30
C SER A 300 -17.33 14.17 -0.58
N GLU A 301 -16.01 14.07 -0.67
CA GLU A 301 -15.32 12.99 -1.41
C GLU A 301 -15.50 11.64 -0.73
N VAL A 302 -15.25 11.55 0.58
CA VAL A 302 -15.38 10.30 1.36
C VAL A 302 -16.80 9.73 1.29
N PHE A 303 -17.80 10.62 1.29
CA PHE A 303 -19.21 10.26 1.18
C PHE A 303 -19.71 10.14 -0.27
N GLY A 304 -18.85 10.36 -1.27
CA GLY A 304 -19.18 10.12 -2.68
C GLY A 304 -20.36 10.95 -3.20
N ILE A 305 -20.46 12.23 -2.80
CA ILE A 305 -21.50 13.12 -3.30
C ILE A 305 -21.31 13.41 -4.80
N LYS A 306 -22.32 14.04 -5.44
CA LYS A 306 -22.27 14.36 -6.87
C LYS A 306 -21.31 15.50 -7.17
N THR A 307 -21.57 16.66 -6.56
CA THR A 307 -20.92 17.92 -6.88
C THR A 307 -20.71 18.73 -5.60
N TYR A 308 -19.51 19.27 -5.44
CA TYR A 308 -19.17 20.21 -4.39
C TYR A 308 -19.03 21.62 -4.99
N VAL A 309 -19.84 22.58 -4.52
CA VAL A 309 -19.90 23.93 -5.10
C VAL A 309 -19.26 24.93 -4.14
N ILE A 310 -18.35 25.76 -4.64
CA ILE A 310 -17.65 26.80 -3.88
C ILE A 310 -17.72 28.15 -4.61
N ASP A 311 -17.40 29.25 -3.93
CA ASP A 311 -17.42 30.60 -4.51
C ASP A 311 -16.27 30.86 -5.49
N SER A 312 -15.13 30.20 -5.32
CA SER A 312 -13.92 30.40 -6.13
C SER A 312 -13.03 29.16 -6.17
N LEU A 313 -12.71 28.68 -7.37
CA LEU A 313 -11.77 27.55 -7.58
C LEU A 313 -10.34 27.87 -7.14
N ARG A 314 -10.02 29.16 -6.94
CA ARG A 314 -8.70 29.58 -6.44
C ARG A 314 -8.41 29.02 -5.04
N HIS A 315 -9.45 28.81 -4.24
CA HIS A 315 -9.34 28.29 -2.87
C HIS A 315 -8.70 26.90 -2.82
N ILE A 316 -8.88 26.10 -3.87
CA ILE A 316 -8.34 24.74 -3.99
C ILE A 316 -6.80 24.73 -4.00
N GLN A 317 -6.19 25.83 -4.47
CA GLN A 317 -4.73 25.96 -4.53
C GLN A 317 -4.12 26.45 -3.21
N ASP A 318 -4.94 26.89 -2.24
CA ASP A 318 -4.47 27.44 -0.99
C ASP A 318 -3.99 26.35 -0.01
N LYS A 319 -2.92 26.63 0.74
CA LYS A 319 -2.33 25.70 1.70
C LYS A 319 -3.26 25.37 2.86
N GLN A 320 -4.09 26.31 3.32
CA GLN A 320 -5.05 26.08 4.40
C GLN A 320 -6.16 25.11 3.96
N PHE A 321 -6.60 25.22 2.71
CA PHE A 321 -7.54 24.27 2.12
C PHE A 321 -6.90 22.88 1.96
N GLN A 322 -5.74 22.81 1.30
CA GLN A 322 -5.04 21.56 1.00
C GLN A 322 -4.61 20.80 2.27
N GLY A 323 -4.29 21.52 3.34
CA GLY A 323 -3.95 20.95 4.64
C GLY A 323 -5.08 20.11 5.25
N LEU A 324 -6.34 20.37 4.88
CA LEU A 324 -7.51 19.65 5.38
C LEU A 324 -8.19 18.75 4.33
N SER A 325 -8.14 19.12 3.05
CA SER A 325 -8.73 18.32 1.97
C SER A 325 -7.95 17.04 1.70
N VAL A 326 -6.64 17.03 1.92
CA VAL A 326 -5.75 15.87 1.70
C VAL A 326 -5.92 15.27 0.28
N SER A 327 -5.95 16.13 -0.74
CA SER A 327 -6.16 15.79 -2.16
C SER A 327 -7.57 15.36 -2.57
N ALA A 328 -8.57 15.45 -1.68
CA ALA A 328 -9.96 15.11 -1.98
C ALA A 328 -10.51 15.87 -3.21
N GLU A 329 -10.11 17.12 -3.40
CA GLU A 329 -10.50 17.99 -4.52
C GLU A 329 -10.22 17.39 -5.91
N ARG A 330 -9.31 16.41 -6.01
CA ARG A 330 -8.93 15.77 -7.27
C ARG A 330 -9.90 14.67 -7.70
N TRP A 331 -10.73 14.20 -6.77
CA TRP A 331 -11.58 13.02 -6.92
C TRP A 331 -13.08 13.35 -6.91
N ILE A 332 -13.45 14.49 -6.32
CA ILE A 332 -14.81 15.04 -6.38
C ILE A 332 -14.96 16.06 -7.51
N ASP A 333 -16.15 16.15 -8.10
CA ASP A 333 -16.44 17.20 -9.08
C ASP A 333 -16.69 18.52 -8.32
N VAL A 334 -15.88 19.55 -8.61
CA VAL A 334 -15.96 20.87 -7.97
C VAL A 334 -16.43 21.92 -8.97
N GLU A 335 -17.42 22.72 -8.58
CA GLU A 335 -18.02 23.78 -9.41
C GLU A 335 -17.86 25.16 -8.75
N GLU A 336 -17.61 26.20 -9.56
CA GLU A 336 -17.54 27.60 -9.10
C GLU A 336 -18.90 28.29 -9.25
N VAL A 337 -19.51 28.71 -8.15
CA VAL A 337 -20.70 29.57 -8.14
C VAL A 337 -20.52 30.65 -7.09
N ARG A 338 -20.32 31.89 -7.52
CA ARG A 338 -20.19 33.05 -6.62
C ARG A 338 -21.51 33.36 -5.92
N PRO A 339 -21.50 34.01 -4.73
CA PRO A 339 -22.71 34.41 -4.02
C PRO A 339 -23.72 35.18 -4.89
N SER A 340 -23.26 36.06 -5.77
CA SER A 340 -24.12 36.83 -6.69
C SER A 340 -24.85 35.96 -7.72
N GLY A 341 -24.33 34.78 -8.04
CA GLY A 341 -24.92 33.81 -8.96
C GLY A 341 -25.78 32.74 -8.29
N LEU A 342 -25.75 32.63 -6.96
CA LEU A 342 -26.44 31.56 -6.22
C LEU A 342 -27.93 31.52 -6.51
N LYS A 343 -28.60 32.69 -6.53
CA LYS A 343 -30.03 32.77 -6.82
C LYS A 343 -30.40 32.10 -8.16
N GLN A 344 -29.62 32.38 -9.21
CA GLN A 344 -29.84 31.79 -10.53
C GLN A 344 -29.55 30.29 -10.50
N TYR A 345 -28.42 29.88 -9.93
CA TYR A 345 -28.01 28.49 -9.82
C TYR A 345 -29.05 27.61 -9.09
N LEU A 346 -29.60 28.11 -7.98
CA LEU A 346 -30.64 27.41 -7.22
C LEU A 346 -31.93 27.21 -8.04
N MET A 347 -32.35 28.22 -8.81
CA MET A 347 -33.52 28.11 -9.68
C MET A 347 -33.28 27.13 -10.83
N GLU A 348 -32.09 27.13 -11.43
CA GLU A 348 -31.71 26.18 -12.46
C GLU A 348 -31.74 24.74 -11.94
N LYS A 349 -31.14 24.47 -10.77
CA LYS A 349 -31.15 23.13 -10.16
C LYS A 349 -32.55 22.67 -9.78
N LYS A 350 -33.43 23.58 -9.32
CA LYS A 350 -34.85 23.27 -9.14
C LYS A 350 -35.52 22.81 -10.44
N SER A 351 -35.24 23.47 -11.57
CA SER A 351 -35.77 23.05 -12.88
C SER A 351 -35.25 21.68 -13.33
N GLU A 352 -34.06 21.28 -12.87
CA GLU A 352 -33.47 19.92 -13.07
C GLU A 352 -34.06 18.85 -12.11
N GLY A 353 -35.02 19.23 -11.28
CA GLY A 353 -35.73 18.37 -10.32
C GLY A 353 -35.01 18.18 -8.99
N TYR A 354 -34.13 19.09 -8.60
CA TYR A 354 -33.54 19.11 -7.26
C TYR A 354 -34.46 19.79 -6.25
N SER A 355 -34.57 19.21 -5.06
CA SER A 355 -35.09 19.89 -3.88
C SER A 355 -33.97 20.67 -3.20
N VAL A 356 -34.20 21.96 -2.99
CA VAL A 356 -33.25 22.87 -2.37
C VAL A 356 -33.50 22.89 -0.86
N VAL A 357 -32.50 22.42 -0.11
CA VAL A 357 -32.55 22.28 1.35
C VAL A 357 -31.50 23.21 1.98
N ALA A 358 -31.94 24.13 2.84
CA ALA A 358 -31.03 24.91 3.69
C ALA A 358 -30.73 24.14 4.98
N ALA A 359 -29.44 24.00 5.32
CA ALA A 359 -29.01 23.65 6.67
C ALA A 359 -29.00 24.91 7.54
N GLU A 360 -30.17 25.30 8.04
CA GLU A 360 -30.36 26.56 8.75
C GLU A 360 -31.41 26.45 9.85
N GLN A 361 -31.17 27.15 10.96
CA GLN A 361 -32.09 27.25 12.08
C GLN A 361 -33.08 28.40 11.83
N THR A 362 -34.36 28.06 11.67
CA THR A 362 -35.43 29.04 11.44
C THR A 362 -36.62 28.72 12.34
N SER A 363 -37.55 29.66 12.53
CA SER A 363 -38.77 29.39 13.30
C SER A 363 -39.65 28.28 12.69
N SER A 364 -39.45 27.95 11.42
CA SER A 364 -40.20 26.96 10.66
C SER A 364 -39.34 25.79 10.18
N SER A 365 -38.11 25.62 10.68
CA SER A 365 -37.25 24.53 10.23
C SER A 365 -37.74 23.17 10.72
N SER A 366 -37.60 22.15 9.87
CA SER A 366 -37.83 20.76 10.25
C SER A 366 -36.61 20.19 10.96
N GLN A 367 -36.81 19.31 11.92
CA GLN A 367 -35.71 18.65 12.63
C GLN A 367 -35.07 17.58 11.74
N LEU A 368 -33.73 17.55 11.69
CA LEU A 368 -32.98 16.64 10.84
C LEU A 368 -33.32 15.15 11.08
N GLN A 369 -33.59 14.74 12.33
CA GLN A 369 -33.85 13.31 12.62
C GLN A 369 -35.16 12.80 12.01
N THR A 370 -36.14 13.69 11.82
CA THR A 370 -37.47 13.33 11.29
C THR A 370 -37.62 13.72 9.82
N PHE A 371 -36.76 14.59 9.32
CA PHE A 371 -36.74 15.00 7.92
C PHE A 371 -36.40 13.84 6.98
N LYS A 372 -37.12 13.75 5.86
CA LYS A 372 -36.89 12.74 4.81
C LYS A 372 -36.29 13.40 3.59
N PHE A 373 -35.04 13.04 3.28
CA PHE A 373 -34.33 13.63 2.15
C PHE A 373 -34.88 13.13 0.80
N PRO A 374 -35.21 14.04 -0.13
CA PRO A 374 -35.42 13.69 -1.52
C PRO A 374 -34.12 13.16 -2.14
N LYS A 375 -34.21 12.17 -3.04
CA LYS A 375 -33.02 11.60 -3.70
C LYS A 375 -32.20 12.65 -4.45
N LYS A 376 -32.83 13.62 -5.12
CA LYS A 376 -32.13 14.78 -5.69
C LYS A 376 -32.18 15.94 -4.71
N THR A 377 -31.22 15.99 -3.80
CA THR A 377 -31.09 17.08 -2.83
C THR A 377 -29.94 18.01 -3.21
N LEU A 378 -30.18 19.31 -3.14
CA LEU A 378 -29.15 20.34 -3.14
C LEU A 378 -29.13 20.96 -1.74
N LEU A 379 -28.04 20.73 -1.02
CA LEU A 379 -27.83 21.22 0.34
C LEU A 379 -27.10 22.57 0.29
N LEU A 380 -27.75 23.64 0.72
CA LEU A 380 -27.15 24.96 0.89
C LEU A 380 -26.68 25.14 2.34
N LEU A 381 -25.40 25.49 2.50
CA LEU A 381 -24.80 25.85 3.77
C LEU A 381 -24.74 27.37 3.91
N GLY A 382 -25.13 27.89 5.07
CA GLY A 382 -25.09 29.31 5.39
C GLY A 382 -23.69 29.82 5.74
N HIS A 383 -23.56 31.14 5.79
CA HIS A 383 -22.36 31.84 6.27
C HIS A 383 -22.13 31.59 7.76
N GLU A 384 -20.89 31.46 8.22
CA GLU A 384 -20.61 31.02 9.60
C GLU A 384 -21.15 31.96 10.69
N LYS A 385 -21.33 33.24 10.35
CA LYS A 385 -21.86 34.25 11.29
C LYS A 385 -23.29 34.67 10.99
N GLU A 386 -23.66 34.68 9.73
CA GLU A 386 -24.89 35.34 9.25
C GLU A 386 -25.94 34.33 8.77
N GLY A 387 -25.56 33.07 8.60
CA GLY A 387 -26.45 32.03 8.10
C GLY A 387 -26.77 32.22 6.61
N VAL A 388 -27.93 31.73 6.21
CA VAL A 388 -28.46 31.87 4.84
C VAL A 388 -29.09 33.27 4.65
N PRO A 389 -28.66 34.03 3.64
CA PRO A 389 -29.22 35.35 3.32
C PRO A 389 -30.74 35.34 3.11
N CYS A 390 -31.43 36.39 3.57
CA CYS A 390 -32.89 36.52 3.51
C CYS A 390 -33.46 36.51 2.09
N ASP A 391 -32.70 36.89 1.08
CA ASP A 391 -33.11 36.85 -0.33
C ASP A 391 -33.05 35.44 -0.93
N LEU A 392 -32.29 34.52 -0.32
CA LEU A 392 -32.20 33.12 -0.72
C LEU A 392 -33.20 32.23 0.02
N LEU A 393 -33.59 32.58 1.27
CA LEU A 393 -34.55 31.79 2.06
C LEU A 393 -35.87 31.48 1.33
N PRO A 394 -36.52 32.43 0.60
CA PRO A 394 -37.74 32.14 -0.17
C PRO A 394 -37.55 31.12 -1.31
N LEU A 395 -36.31 30.82 -1.69
CA LEU A 395 -35.98 29.84 -2.71
C LEU A 395 -35.76 28.44 -2.12
N MET A 396 -35.73 28.28 -0.79
CA MET A 396 -35.58 26.96 -0.17
C MET A 396 -36.90 26.20 -0.24
N ASP A 397 -36.86 24.92 -0.62
CA ASP A 397 -38.03 24.04 -0.47
C ASP A 397 -38.19 23.63 1.00
N PHE A 398 -37.06 23.45 1.69
CA PHE A 398 -37.02 23.07 3.10
C PHE A 398 -35.88 23.81 3.82
N CYS A 399 -36.16 24.32 5.02
CA CYS A 399 -35.14 24.64 6.01
C CYS A 399 -35.10 23.51 7.03
N VAL A 400 -33.92 22.96 7.27
CA VAL A 400 -33.72 21.83 8.17
C VAL A 400 -32.66 22.20 9.19
N GLU A 401 -32.90 21.85 10.45
CA GLU A 401 -31.98 22.14 11.54
C GLU A 401 -31.56 20.87 12.30
N ILE A 402 -30.39 20.93 12.93
CA ILE A 402 -29.92 19.90 13.86
C ILE A 402 -30.37 20.33 15.27
N PRO A 403 -31.21 19.55 15.98
CA PRO A 403 -31.55 19.85 17.36
C PRO A 403 -30.32 19.88 18.26
N GLN A 404 -30.25 20.91 19.11
CA GLN A 404 -29.13 21.16 20.01
C GLN A 404 -29.63 21.15 21.47
N GLN A 405 -28.81 20.64 22.39
CA GLN A 405 -29.10 20.63 23.83
C GLN A 405 -28.17 21.57 24.63
N GLY A 406 -27.13 22.10 24.00
CA GLY A 406 -26.12 22.93 24.66
C GLY A 406 -26.48 24.42 24.68
N VAL A 407 -25.60 25.21 25.31
CA VAL A 407 -25.75 26.67 25.43
C VAL A 407 -25.12 27.43 24.24
N VAL A 408 -24.22 26.78 23.50
CA VAL A 408 -23.59 27.37 22.30
C VAL A 408 -24.64 27.51 21.20
N ARG A 409 -24.62 28.65 20.49
CA ARG A 409 -25.64 29.03 19.51
C ARG A 409 -25.76 28.03 18.35
N SER A 410 -24.63 27.61 17.79
CA SER A 410 -24.61 26.75 16.61
C SER A 410 -23.34 25.91 16.53
N LEU A 411 -23.42 24.83 15.74
CA LEU A 411 -22.28 24.01 15.34
C LEU A 411 -21.40 24.72 14.29
N ASN A 412 -20.17 24.25 14.14
CA ASN A 412 -19.32 24.67 13.01
C ASN A 412 -19.95 24.18 11.69
N VAL A 413 -19.97 25.04 10.67
CA VAL A 413 -20.59 24.76 9.37
C VAL A 413 -20.09 23.48 8.69
N HIS A 414 -18.79 23.15 8.78
CA HIS A 414 -18.28 21.90 8.18
C HIS A 414 -18.77 20.67 8.95
N VAL A 415 -18.96 20.79 10.27
CA VAL A 415 -19.52 19.71 11.11
C VAL A 415 -21.00 19.54 10.81
N THR A 416 -21.74 20.66 10.70
CA THR A 416 -23.15 20.66 10.27
C THR A 416 -23.30 19.91 8.96
N ALA A 417 -22.52 20.30 7.93
CA ALA A 417 -22.57 19.63 6.65
C ALA A 417 -22.24 18.13 6.73
N ALA A 418 -21.24 17.73 7.52
CA ALA A 418 -20.90 16.32 7.71
C ALA A 418 -22.08 15.51 8.28
N ILE A 419 -22.81 16.08 9.25
CA ILE A 419 -24.00 15.45 9.84
C ILE A 419 -25.13 15.34 8.81
N PHE A 420 -25.37 16.39 8.03
CA PHE A 420 -26.38 16.40 6.96
C PHE A 420 -26.06 15.39 5.84
N VAL A 421 -24.82 15.39 5.36
CA VAL A 421 -24.36 14.49 4.29
C VAL A 421 -24.46 13.03 4.76
N TRP A 422 -24.04 12.74 5.99
CA TRP A 422 -24.17 11.41 6.57
C TRP A 422 -25.63 10.98 6.68
N GLU A 423 -26.52 11.84 7.18
CA GLU A 423 -27.94 11.48 7.36
C GLU A 423 -28.62 11.27 6.02
N TYR A 424 -28.34 12.12 5.03
CA TYR A 424 -28.79 11.92 3.65
C TYR A 424 -28.36 10.53 3.13
N LEU A 425 -27.08 10.18 3.27
CA LEU A 425 -26.59 8.89 2.79
C LEU A 425 -27.18 7.71 3.54
N ARG A 426 -27.35 7.83 4.86
CA ARG A 426 -27.99 6.81 5.68
C ARG A 426 -29.42 6.53 5.21
N GLN A 427 -30.13 7.53 4.69
CA GLN A 427 -31.49 7.33 4.17
C GLN A 427 -31.53 6.76 2.75
N ILE A 428 -30.49 6.97 1.94
CA ILE A 428 -30.48 6.63 0.51
C ILE A 428 -29.72 5.33 0.21
N MET A 429 -28.69 5.01 0.98
CA MET A 429 -27.83 3.83 0.78
C MET A 429 -28.05 2.69 1.80
N LEU A 430 -28.51 3.01 3.01
CA LEU A 430 -28.81 2.04 4.07
C LEU A 430 -30.33 1.91 4.23
#